data_AF-A0A2N1PHU1-F1
#
_entry.id   AF-A0A2N1PHU1-F1
#
_cell.length_a   1.000
_cell.length_b   1.000
_cell.length_c   1.000
_cell.angle_alpha   90.00
_cell.angle_beta   90.00
_cell.angle_gamma   90.00
#
_symmetry.space_group_name_H-M   'P 1'
#
loop_
_entity.id
_entity.type
_entity.pdbx_description
1 polymer ?
#
loop_
_entity_poly.entity_id
_entity_poly.type
_entity_poly.pdbx_seq_one_letter_code
_entity_poly.pdbx_strand_id
1 'polypeptide(L)'
;MGRQFKARCNQCQTEFDVREGGGINFSLLHCDTCGKEKAIRQEEIQETIKDQNPALSYKQKVEAIAGTCENGHYRFAAKARCPNCHSDDYSPVIDANGQVRMAFYD
;
A
#
# COMPACT_ATOMS: atom_id res chain seq x y z
N MET A 1 10.11 1.81 7.24
CA MET A 1 10.48 0.46 6.83
C MET A 1 9.32 -0.22 6.13
N GLY A 2 9.37 -0.17 4.81
CA GLY A 2 8.50 -0.94 3.95
C GLY A 2 9.11 -2.31 3.67
N ARG A 3 8.28 -3.19 3.15
CA ARG A 3 8.64 -4.56 2.81
C ARG A 3 8.07 -4.91 1.45
N GLN A 4 8.79 -5.71 0.69
CA GLN A 4 8.36 -6.32 -0.54
C GLN A 4 8.49 -7.84 -0.44
N PHE A 5 7.47 -8.57 -0.89
CA PHE A 5 7.51 -10.03 -0.97
C PHE A 5 6.62 -10.52 -2.10
N LYS A 6 6.88 -11.75 -2.57
CA LYS A 6 6.02 -12.39 -3.56
C LYS A 6 4.81 -13.02 -2.86
N ALA A 7 3.62 -12.76 -3.36
CA ALA A 7 2.37 -13.35 -2.89
C ALA A 7 1.67 -14.12 -4.01
N ARG A 8 0.80 -15.04 -3.63
CA ARG A 8 -0.11 -15.76 -4.53
C ARG A 8 -1.54 -15.42 -4.13
N CYS A 9 -2.34 -14.99 -5.11
CA CYS A 9 -3.75 -14.75 -4.89
C CYS A 9 -4.48 -16.06 -4.57
N ASN A 10 -5.26 -16.09 -3.49
CA ASN A 10 -6.00 -17.27 -3.09
C ASN A 10 -7.22 -17.53 -4.01
N GLN A 11 -7.66 -16.53 -4.77
CA GLN A 11 -8.82 -16.60 -5.66
C GLN A 11 -8.47 -17.08 -7.07
N CYS A 12 -7.47 -16.48 -7.71
CA CYS A 12 -7.10 -16.79 -9.10
C CYS A 12 -5.69 -17.38 -9.28
N GLN A 13 -4.96 -17.62 -8.18
CA GLN A 13 -3.63 -18.22 -8.17
C GLN A 13 -2.53 -17.41 -8.88
N THR A 14 -2.82 -16.20 -9.36
CA THR A 14 -1.81 -15.28 -9.89
C THR A 14 -0.80 -14.93 -8.80
N GLU A 15 0.48 -15.11 -9.11
CA GLU A 15 1.57 -14.62 -8.27
C GLU A 15 1.92 -13.17 -8.64
N PHE A 16 2.17 -12.34 -7.63
CA PHE A 16 2.48 -10.92 -7.82
C PHE A 16 3.34 -10.41 -6.65
N ASP A 17 4.02 -9.29 -6.86
CA ASP A 17 4.77 -8.63 -5.81
C ASP A 17 3.83 -7.77 -4.96
N VAL A 18 3.94 -7.94 -3.64
CA VAL A 18 3.24 -7.13 -2.65
C VAL A 18 4.26 -6.21 -2.01
N ARG A 19 3.98 -4.91 -2.02
CA ARG A 19 4.72 -3.90 -1.25
C ARG A 19 3.82 -3.35 -0.16
N GLU A 20 4.35 -3.26 1.04
CA GLU A 20 3.61 -2.78 2.19
C GLU A 20 4.50 -1.91 3.06
N GLY A 21 3.91 -0.90 3.67
CA GLY A 21 4.65 0.04 4.49
C GLY A 21 5.43 1.07 3.66
N GLY A 22 5.55 2.26 4.24
CA GLY A 22 6.32 3.35 3.70
C GLY A 22 7.79 3.31 4.13
N GLY A 23 8.56 4.20 3.53
CA GLY A 23 9.93 4.52 3.90
C GLY A 23 10.05 5.61 4.97
N ILE A 24 11.27 5.97 5.38
CA ILE A 24 11.49 7.16 6.24
C ILE A 24 10.99 8.42 5.53
N ASN A 25 11.12 8.47 4.21
CA ASN A 25 10.83 9.67 3.41
C ASN A 25 9.51 9.60 2.62
N PHE A 26 8.72 8.53 2.76
CA PHE A 26 7.45 8.42 2.06
C PHE A 26 6.44 7.51 2.75
N SER A 27 5.16 7.83 2.56
CA SER A 27 4.05 6.95 2.91
C SER A 27 3.56 6.21 1.66
N LEU A 28 3.44 4.88 1.73
CA LEU A 28 2.85 4.06 0.67
C LEU A 28 1.39 3.74 1.02
N LEU A 29 0.47 4.10 0.14
CA LEU A 29 -0.96 3.79 0.24
C LEU A 29 -1.39 2.93 -0.95
N HIS A 30 -2.47 2.16 -0.77
CA HIS A 30 -3.10 1.42 -1.85
C HIS A 30 -4.50 1.94 -2.10
N CYS A 31 -4.95 1.84 -3.35
CA CYS A 31 -6.36 2.01 -3.68
C CYS A 31 -7.16 0.85 -3.07
N ASP A 32 -8.19 1.18 -2.29
CA ASP A 32 -9.11 0.22 -1.67
C ASP A 32 -9.90 -0.63 -2.68
N THR A 33 -9.88 -0.28 -3.97
CA THR A 33 -10.67 -0.95 -5.02
C THR A 33 -9.81 -1.72 -6.02
N CYS A 34 -8.76 -1.09 -6.58
CA CYS A 34 -7.91 -1.73 -7.60
C CYS A 34 -6.51 -2.10 -7.09
N GLY A 35 -6.13 -1.69 -5.87
CA GLY A 35 -4.82 -1.98 -5.28
C GLY A 35 -3.66 -1.19 -5.88
N LYS A 36 -3.93 -0.22 -6.76
CA LYS A 36 -2.91 0.70 -7.28
C LYS A 36 -2.21 1.40 -6.13
N GLU A 37 -0.90 1.50 -6.23
CA GLU A 37 -0.07 2.14 -5.21
C GLU A 37 0.03 3.65 -5.44
N LYS A 38 0.12 4.39 -4.33
CA LYS A 38 0.51 5.79 -4.34
C LYS A 38 1.49 6.04 -3.21
N ALA A 39 2.71 6.42 -3.59
CA ALA A 39 3.72 6.89 -2.66
C ALA A 39 3.63 8.42 -2.56
N ILE A 40 3.56 8.94 -1.34
CA ILE A 40 3.54 10.37 -1.06
C ILE A 40 4.76 10.71 -0.22
N ARG A 41 5.54 11.68 -0.65
CA ARG A 41 6.77 12.07 0.04
C ARG A 41 6.46 12.76 1.35
N GLN A 42 7.31 12.55 2.35
CA GLN A 42 7.18 13.16 3.67
C GLN A 42 7.21 14.69 3.58
N GLU A 43 8.01 15.25 2.67
CA GLU A 43 8.10 16.69 2.39
C GLU A 43 6.75 17.26 1.92
N GLU A 44 6.15 16.64 0.89
CA GLU A 44 4.83 17.01 0.37
C GLU A 44 3.74 16.95 1.46
N ILE A 45 3.81 15.91 2.30
CA ILE A 45 2.90 15.75 3.44
C ILE A 45 3.06 16.90 4.43
N GLN A 46 4.30 17.24 4.82
CA GLN A 46 4.55 18.31 5.79
C GLN A 46 4.18 19.70 5.27
N GLU A 47 4.33 19.94 3.97
CA GLU A 47 3.90 21.18 3.32
C GLU A 47 2.37 21.29 3.32
N THR A 48 1.68 20.21 2.96
CA THR A 48 0.23 20.25 2.73
C THR A 48 -0.60 20.07 4.02
N ILE A 49 -0.06 19.43 5.06
CA ILE A 49 -0.77 19.22 6.34
C ILE A 49 -1.07 20.53 7.07
N LYS A 50 -0.28 21.59 6.84
CA LYS A 50 -0.39 22.88 7.53
C LYS A 50 -1.74 23.55 7.28
N ASP A 51 -2.28 23.39 6.08
CA ASP A 51 -3.55 23.98 5.65
C ASP A 51 -4.77 23.06 5.93
N GLN A 52 -4.54 21.86 6.48
CA GLN A 52 -5.60 20.90 6.74
C GLN A 52 -6.19 21.01 8.14
N ASN A 53 -7.45 20.60 8.25
CA ASN A 53 -8.21 20.62 9.49
C ASN A 53 -7.42 19.95 10.65
N PRO A 54 -7.13 20.68 11.75
CA PRO A 54 -6.37 20.14 12.88
C PRO A 54 -7.06 18.98 13.60
N ALA A 55 -8.37 18.81 13.45
CA ALA A 55 -9.11 17.68 14.03
C ALA A 55 -8.84 16.34 13.32
N LEU A 56 -8.28 16.35 12.11
CA LEU A 56 -7.95 15.12 11.38
C LEU A 56 -6.64 14.51 11.90
N SER A 57 -6.64 13.19 12.06
CA SER A 57 -5.41 12.45 12.34
C SER A 57 -4.43 12.54 11.16
N TYR A 58 -3.13 12.35 11.43
CA TYR A 58 -2.09 12.33 10.39
C TYR A 58 -2.46 11.39 9.22
N LYS A 59 -2.95 10.19 9.51
CA LYS A 59 -3.36 9.22 8.48
C LYS A 59 -4.48 9.76 7.60
N GLN A 60 -5.52 10.33 8.19
CA GLN A 60 -6.63 10.93 7.43
C GLN A 60 -6.18 12.09 6.56
N LYS A 61 -5.25 12.92 7.07
CA LYS A 61 -4.70 14.03 6.30
C LYS A 61 -3.90 13.57 5.09
N VAL A 62 -3.09 12.52 5.26
CA VAL A 62 -2.32 11.93 4.17
C VAL A 62 -3.24 11.22 3.18
N GLU A 63 -4.28 10.51 3.62
CA GLU A 63 -5.30 9.95 2.73
C GLU A 63 -6.04 11.04 1.92
N ALA A 64 -6.29 12.22 2.53
CA ALA A 64 -6.86 13.36 1.82
C ALA A 64 -5.92 13.91 0.73
N ILE A 65 -4.60 13.98 1.01
CA ILE A 65 -3.58 14.33 0.00
C ILE A 65 -3.52 13.26 -1.11
N ALA A 66 -3.62 11.99 -0.73
CA ALA A 66 -3.62 10.87 -1.65
C ALA A 66 -4.81 10.92 -2.61
N GLY A 67 -5.98 11.32 -2.12
CA GLY A 67 -7.19 11.50 -2.92
C GLY A 67 -7.76 10.18 -3.45
N THR A 68 -8.46 10.27 -4.58
CA THR A 68 -9.17 9.15 -5.20
C THR A 68 -8.35 8.48 -6.32
N CYS A 69 -8.71 7.24 -6.63
CA CYS A 69 -8.16 6.44 -7.72
C CYS A 69 -9.31 5.86 -8.55
N GLU A 70 -9.62 6.47 -9.69
CA GLU A 70 -10.72 6.05 -10.59
C GLU A 70 -12.06 5.83 -9.86
N ASN A 71 -12.27 4.63 -9.31
CA ASN A 71 -13.48 4.21 -8.58
C ASN A 71 -13.26 3.95 -7.08
N GLY A 72 -12.08 4.27 -6.54
CA GLY A 72 -11.71 4.00 -5.14
C GLY A 72 -10.93 5.12 -4.47
N HIS A 73 -10.43 4.86 -3.27
CA HIS A 73 -9.65 5.81 -2.48
C HIS A 73 -8.30 5.21 -2.07
N TYR A 74 -7.26 6.03 -2.05
CA TYR A 74 -5.98 5.61 -1.48
C TYR A 74 -6.08 5.62 0.05
N ARG A 75 -5.88 4.45 0.67
CA ARG A 75 -5.99 4.25 2.11
C ARG A 75 -4.73 3.59 2.66
N PHE A 76 -4.37 3.93 3.91
CA PHE A 76 -3.34 3.19 4.63
C PHE A 76 -3.78 1.77 4.99
N ALA A 77 -5.08 1.59 5.22
CA ALA A 77 -5.65 0.30 5.56
C ALA A 77 -5.86 -0.60 4.33
N ALA A 78 -5.79 -0.03 3.12
CA ALA A 78 -5.90 -0.82 1.91
C ALA A 78 -4.63 -1.65 1.69
N LYS A 79 -4.86 -2.94 1.43
CA LYS A 79 -3.82 -3.89 1.06
C LYS A 79 -3.51 -3.78 -0.43
N ALA A 80 -2.40 -4.38 -0.83
CA ALA A 80 -2.19 -4.71 -2.23
C ALA A 80 -3.37 -5.56 -2.73
N ARG A 81 -3.71 -5.47 -4.02
CA ARG A 81 -4.72 -6.33 -4.64
C ARG A 81 -4.10 -7.11 -5.78
N CYS A 82 -4.62 -8.31 -6.01
CA CYS A 82 -4.19 -9.13 -7.13
C CYS A 82 -4.41 -8.37 -8.45
N PRO A 83 -3.39 -8.24 -9.32
CA PRO A 83 -3.51 -7.49 -10.57
C PRO A 83 -4.45 -8.15 -11.59
N ASN A 84 -4.81 -9.42 -11.39
CA ASN A 84 -5.69 -10.16 -12.31
C ASN A 84 -7.17 -10.12 -11.90
N CYS A 85 -7.48 -10.23 -10.60
CA CYS A 85 -8.88 -10.32 -10.13
C CYS A 85 -9.26 -9.27 -9.07
N HIS A 86 -8.34 -8.38 -8.70
CA HIS A 86 -8.49 -7.36 -7.67
C HIS A 86 -8.84 -7.87 -6.25
N SER A 87 -8.73 -9.17 -6.00
CA SER A 87 -8.85 -9.70 -4.64
C SER A 87 -7.70 -9.23 -3.74
N ASP A 88 -8.00 -8.87 -2.50
CA ASP A 88 -7.04 -8.60 -1.42
C ASP A 88 -6.76 -9.86 -0.57
N ASP A 89 -7.29 -11.01 -1.00
CA ASP A 89 -7.04 -12.31 -0.41
C ASP A 89 -5.86 -13.00 -1.13
N TYR A 90 -4.70 -12.95 -0.48
CA TYR A 90 -3.45 -13.53 -0.96
C TYR A 90 -2.61 -14.05 0.21
N SER A 91 -1.75 -15.02 -0.11
CA SER A 91 -0.80 -15.61 0.84
C SER A 91 0.62 -15.39 0.34
N PRO A 92 1.62 -15.16 1.22
CA PRO A 92 3.02 -15.10 0.79
C PRO A 92 3.44 -16.41 0.12
N VAL A 93 4.23 -16.31 -0.95
CA VAL A 93 4.83 -17.48 -1.59
C VAL A 93 5.94 -18.00 -0.69
N ILE A 94 5.88 -19.30 -0.40
CA ILE A 94 6.84 -20.01 0.43
C ILE A 94 7.81 -20.76 -0.48
N ASP A 95 9.12 -20.67 -0.20
CA ASP A 95 10.14 -21.41 -0.94
C ASP A 95 10.24 -22.89 -0.52
N ALA A 96 11.13 -23.64 -1.16
CA ALA A 96 11.31 -25.07 -0.90
C ALA A 96 11.70 -25.40 0.57
N ASN A 97 12.21 -24.43 1.32
CA ASN A 97 12.60 -24.58 2.72
C ASN A 97 11.52 -24.12 3.70
N GLY A 98 10.33 -23.74 3.22
CA GLY A 98 9.27 -23.24 4.08
C GLY A 98 9.41 -21.75 4.43
N GLN A 99 10.26 -20.98 3.74
CA GLN A 99 10.52 -19.57 4.06
C GLN A 99 9.88 -18.59 3.08
N VAL A 100 9.47 -17.42 3.58
CA VAL A 100 9.00 -16.31 2.75
C VAL A 100 10.19 -15.39 2.45
N ARG A 101 10.47 -15.16 1.16
CA ARG A 101 11.51 -14.21 0.76
C ARG A 101 10.96 -12.79 0.84
N MET A 102 11.43 -12.05 1.84
CA MET A 102 11.09 -10.64 2.07
C MET A 102 12.31 -9.75 1.80
N ALA A 103 12.12 -8.68 1.05
CA ALA A 103 13.04 -7.56 0.94
C ALA A 103 12.50 -6.41 1.78
N PHE A 104 13.38 -5.67 2.46
CA PHE A 104 13.02 -4.47 3.21
C PHE A 104 13.57 -3.25 2.50
N TYR A 105 12.81 -2.17 2.51
CA TYR A 105 13.21 -0.89 1.95
C TYR A 105 12.80 0.24 2.88
N ASP A 106 13.37 1.39 2.60
CA ASP A 106 13.13 2.61 3.34
C ASP A 106 13.14 3.85 2.42
#